data_AF-J9CA04-F1
#
_entry.id   AF-J9CA04-F1
#
_cell.length_a   1.000
_cell.length_b   1.000
_cell.length_c   1.000
_cell.angle_alpha   90.00
_cell.angle_beta   90.00
_cell.angle_gamma   90.00
#
_symmetry.space_group_name_H-M   'P 1'
#
loop_
_entity.id
_entity.type
_entity.pdbx_description
1 polymer ?
#
loop_
_entity_poly.entity_id
_entity_poly.type
_entity_poly.pdbx_seq_one_letter_code
_entity_poly.pdbx_strand_id
1 'polypeptide(L)'
;MSHYKEEQQRVNVVIEKVDEELNELDSRVGSVKSEIVNIRKNFWEDVKVNIDNIKEAVETAASIRQEAEILSEREHTHRHAKNEYNLLTKIKDTPYFGRIDFKEEQEADTDEIYIGIGSFYDKETDEFLVYDWRAPISSLYYDYSLGSAKYIAPMGTISGDLLLKRQYIIRNGNIQSMFDTGVTIGDELLQEALGRNVSEQMKSIVATIQKEQNKIIRNDKSDVLLVQGTAGSGKTSAALQRVAYLLYRYRGQ
;
A
#
# COMPACT_ATOMS: atom_id res chain seq x y z
N MET A 1 26.73 -10.84 -8.07
CA MET A 1 25.95 -12.05 -8.40
C MET A 1 25.35 -12.76 -7.18
N SER A 2 25.99 -12.78 -6.00
CA SER A 2 25.39 -13.40 -4.79
C SER A 2 24.11 -12.70 -4.34
N HIS A 3 24.17 -11.38 -4.10
CA HIS A 3 23.02 -10.60 -3.63
C HIS A 3 21.82 -10.64 -4.56
N TYR A 4 22.02 -10.64 -5.89
CA TYR A 4 20.89 -10.74 -6.82
C TYR A 4 20.10 -12.05 -6.64
N LYS A 5 20.80 -13.18 -6.42
CA LYS A 5 20.14 -14.47 -6.21
C LYS A 5 19.39 -14.51 -4.88
N GLU A 6 19.98 -13.98 -3.82
CA GLU A 6 19.35 -13.85 -2.50
C GLU A 6 18.07 -13.01 -2.60
N GLU A 7 18.14 -11.85 -3.26
CA GLU A 7 17.00 -10.95 -3.46
C GLU A 7 15.91 -11.59 -4.33
N GLN A 8 16.28 -12.29 -5.41
CA GLN A 8 15.29 -12.99 -6.24
C GLN A 8 14.65 -14.16 -5.49
N GLN A 9 15.40 -14.86 -4.62
CA GLN A 9 14.83 -15.90 -3.77
C GLN A 9 13.81 -15.29 -2.80
N ARG A 10 14.11 -14.14 -2.19
CA ARG A 10 13.13 -13.44 -1.34
C ARG A 10 11.87 -13.05 -2.12
N VAL A 11 12.01 -12.50 -3.33
CA VAL A 11 10.86 -12.18 -4.21
C VAL A 11 10.01 -13.43 -4.44
N ASN A 12 10.63 -14.57 -4.72
CA ASN A 12 9.91 -15.83 -4.94
C ASN A 12 9.14 -16.28 -3.69
N VAL A 13 9.74 -16.19 -2.51
CA VAL A 13 9.08 -16.54 -1.22
C VAL A 13 7.88 -15.63 -0.96
N VAL A 14 8.01 -14.32 -1.19
CA VAL A 14 6.89 -13.38 -1.02
C VAL A 14 5.76 -13.72 -2.00
N ILE A 15 6.08 -14.04 -3.25
CA ILE A 15 5.09 -14.39 -4.27
C ILE A 15 4.37 -15.69 -3.93
N GLU A 16 5.09 -16.70 -3.45
CA GLU A 16 4.52 -17.97 -3.02
C GLU A 16 3.49 -17.75 -1.92
N LYS A 17 3.85 -17.00 -0.87
CA LYS A 17 2.93 -16.66 0.23
C LYS A 17 1.74 -15.81 -0.22
N VAL A 18 1.96 -14.87 -1.13
CA VAL A 18 0.87 -14.07 -1.72
C VAL A 18 -0.08 -14.95 -2.53
N ASP A 19 0.44 -15.94 -3.26
CA ASP A 19 -0.36 -16.88 -4.04
C ASP A 19 -1.21 -17.80 -3.18
N GLU A 20 -0.67 -18.27 -2.06
CA GLU A 20 -1.44 -19.01 -1.06
C GLU A 20 -2.61 -18.17 -0.54
N GLU A 21 -2.38 -16.93 -0.12
CA GLU A 21 -3.43 -16.06 0.40
C GLU A 21 -4.44 -15.64 -0.69
N LEU A 22 -3.99 -15.45 -1.94
CA LEU A 22 -4.88 -15.20 -3.08
C LEU A 22 -5.84 -16.36 -3.34
N ASN A 23 -5.36 -17.61 -3.25
CA ASN A 23 -6.20 -18.79 -3.45
C ASN A 23 -7.28 -18.90 -2.38
N GLU A 24 -6.92 -18.66 -1.11
CA GLU A 24 -7.90 -18.60 -0.02
C GLU A 24 -8.92 -17.48 -0.24
N LEU A 25 -8.45 -16.30 -0.63
CA LEU A 25 -9.29 -15.13 -0.79
C LEU A 25 -10.23 -15.23 -1.99
N ASP A 26 -9.81 -15.85 -3.09
CA ASP A 26 -10.66 -16.08 -4.27
C ASP A 26 -11.89 -16.93 -3.91
N SER A 27 -11.68 -18.02 -3.15
CA SER A 27 -12.76 -18.87 -2.66
C SER A 27 -13.74 -18.09 -1.77
N ARG A 28 -13.22 -17.22 -0.89
CA ARG A 28 -14.01 -16.38 0.02
C ARG A 28 -14.81 -15.32 -0.74
N VAL A 29 -14.20 -14.64 -1.70
CA VAL A 29 -14.87 -13.65 -2.56
C VAL A 29 -16.00 -14.31 -3.35
N GLY A 30 -15.76 -15.50 -3.90
CA GLY A 30 -16.79 -16.29 -4.59
C GLY A 30 -17.98 -16.64 -3.69
N SER A 31 -17.70 -17.14 -2.48
CA SER A 31 -18.73 -17.49 -1.50
C SER A 31 -19.60 -16.28 -1.11
N VAL A 32 -18.99 -15.18 -0.67
CA VAL A 32 -19.74 -13.99 -0.23
C VAL A 32 -20.55 -13.39 -1.39
N LYS A 33 -20.02 -13.41 -2.61
CA LYS A 33 -20.76 -12.98 -3.80
C LYS A 33 -22.02 -13.83 -4.01
N SER A 34 -21.93 -15.14 -3.82
CA SER A 34 -23.06 -16.05 -3.95
C SER A 34 -24.14 -15.80 -2.88
N GLU A 35 -23.73 -15.51 -1.64
CA GLU A 35 -24.63 -15.13 -0.54
C GLU A 35 -25.40 -13.84 -0.86
N ILE A 36 -24.71 -12.80 -1.34
CA ILE A 36 -25.35 -11.54 -1.75
C ILE A 36 -26.41 -11.78 -2.84
N VAL A 37 -26.11 -12.64 -3.81
CA VAL A 37 -27.07 -12.99 -4.88
C VAL A 37 -28.28 -13.73 -4.31
N ASN A 38 -28.09 -14.64 -3.35
CA ASN A 38 -29.18 -15.36 -2.71
C ASN A 38 -30.06 -14.45 -1.87
N ILE A 39 -29.48 -13.57 -1.04
CA ILE A 39 -30.21 -12.58 -0.25
C ILE A 39 -31.10 -11.72 -1.16
N ARG A 40 -30.54 -11.21 -2.27
CA ARG A 40 -31.31 -10.38 -3.22
C ARG A 40 -32.45 -11.14 -3.91
N LYS A 41 -32.29 -12.44 -4.15
CA LYS A 41 -33.34 -13.29 -4.76
C LYS A 41 -34.48 -13.53 -3.78
N ASN A 42 -34.15 -13.85 -2.54
CA ASN A 42 -35.12 -14.23 -1.52
C ASN A 42 -35.74 -13.03 -0.80
N PHE A 43 -35.17 -11.83 -0.94
CA PHE A 43 -35.63 -10.59 -0.31
C PHE A 43 -37.15 -10.37 -0.37
N TRP A 44 -37.75 -10.59 -1.55
CA TRP A 44 -39.20 -10.41 -1.75
C TRP A 44 -40.04 -11.62 -1.32
N GLU A 45 -39.42 -12.78 -1.12
CA GLU A 45 -40.07 -13.97 -0.57
C GLU A 45 -40.12 -13.91 0.97
N ASP A 46 -39.04 -13.42 1.60
CA ASP A 46 -38.88 -13.32 3.05
C ASP A 46 -39.62 -12.11 3.64
N VAL A 47 -39.71 -11.00 2.89
CA VAL A 47 -40.50 -9.82 3.30
C VAL A 47 -41.93 -9.92 2.74
N LYS A 48 -42.84 -10.45 3.55
CA LYS A 48 -44.28 -10.29 3.29
C LYS A 48 -44.69 -8.85 3.58
N VAL A 49 -44.70 -8.02 2.54
CA VAL A 49 -45.14 -6.62 2.67
C VAL A 49 -46.63 -6.59 3.01
N ASN A 50 -46.94 -6.22 4.25
CA ASN A 50 -48.31 -6.00 4.69
C ASN A 50 -48.43 -4.61 5.34
N ILE A 51 -49.31 -3.76 4.79
CA ILE A 51 -49.48 -2.35 5.18
C ILE A 51 -50.96 -2.09 5.58
N ASP A 52 -51.72 -3.15 5.84
CA ASP A 52 -53.16 -3.03 6.09
C ASP A 52 -53.47 -2.34 7.42
N ASN A 53 -52.55 -2.38 8.40
CA ASN A 53 -52.62 -1.59 9.62
C ASN A 53 -51.24 -1.10 10.11
N ILE A 54 -51.23 -0.11 11.01
CA ILE A 54 -50.00 0.53 11.51
C ILE A 54 -49.05 -0.49 12.16
N LYS A 55 -49.59 -1.51 12.83
CA LYS A 55 -48.77 -2.54 13.49
C LYS A 55 -48.05 -3.41 12.46
N GLU A 56 -48.76 -3.89 11.45
CA GLU A 56 -48.22 -4.69 10.34
C GLU A 56 -47.24 -3.89 9.48
N ALA A 57 -47.51 -2.59 9.28
CA ALA A 57 -46.60 -1.70 8.58
C ALA A 57 -45.28 -1.50 9.34
N VAL A 58 -45.32 -1.39 10.67
CA VAL A 58 -44.13 -1.28 11.53
C VAL A 58 -43.34 -2.59 11.54
N GLU A 59 -44.02 -3.74 11.63
CA GLU A 59 -43.38 -5.06 11.55
C GLU A 59 -42.70 -5.27 10.18
N THR A 60 -43.40 -4.95 9.08
CA THR A 60 -42.85 -4.98 7.72
C THR A 60 -41.62 -4.07 7.59
N ALA A 61 -41.69 -2.83 8.11
CA ALA A 61 -40.58 -1.91 8.06
C ALA A 61 -39.37 -2.39 8.88
N ALA A 62 -39.60 -3.06 10.01
CA ALA A 62 -38.53 -3.64 10.81
C ALA A 62 -37.84 -4.80 10.08
N SER A 63 -38.60 -5.72 9.47
CA SER A 63 -38.04 -6.82 8.68
C SER A 63 -37.23 -6.33 7.47
N ILE A 64 -37.73 -5.32 6.74
CA ILE A 64 -37.01 -4.71 5.62
C ILE A 64 -35.67 -4.11 6.09
N ARG A 65 -35.68 -3.39 7.23
CA ARG A 65 -34.45 -2.80 7.78
C ARG A 65 -33.44 -3.87 8.17
N GLN A 66 -33.88 -4.93 8.84
CA GLN A 66 -33.01 -6.04 9.23
C GLN A 66 -32.35 -6.69 8.01
N GLU A 67 -33.13 -6.96 6.95
CA GLU A 67 -32.61 -7.60 5.73
C GLU A 67 -31.65 -6.66 4.97
N ALA A 68 -31.96 -5.36 4.93
CA ALA A 68 -31.08 -4.35 4.35
C ALA A 68 -29.75 -4.22 5.11
N GLU A 69 -29.77 -4.35 6.44
CA GLU A 69 -28.58 -4.30 7.29
C GLU A 69 -27.67 -5.50 7.03
N ILE A 70 -28.22 -6.71 6.99
CA ILE A 70 -27.47 -7.94 6.65
C ILE A 70 -26.85 -7.82 5.25
N LEU A 71 -27.64 -7.36 4.26
CA LEU A 71 -27.14 -7.17 2.90
C LEU A 71 -25.99 -6.15 2.86
N SER A 72 -26.14 -5.03 3.57
CA SER A 72 -25.12 -3.99 3.68
C SER A 72 -23.81 -4.55 4.24
N GLU A 73 -23.87 -5.30 5.35
CA GLU A 73 -22.70 -5.95 5.94
C GLU A 73 -22.01 -6.89 4.94
N ARG A 74 -22.77 -7.75 4.25
CA ARG A 74 -22.21 -8.68 3.26
C ARG A 74 -21.57 -7.95 2.09
N GLU A 75 -22.19 -6.87 1.60
CA GLU A 75 -21.62 -6.03 0.55
C GLU A 75 -20.33 -5.34 1.00
N HIS A 76 -20.27 -4.88 2.25
CA HIS A 76 -19.04 -4.33 2.83
C HIS A 76 -17.94 -5.39 2.89
N THR A 77 -18.22 -6.59 3.42
CA THR A 77 -17.26 -7.71 3.49
C THR A 77 -16.76 -8.10 2.10
N HIS A 78 -17.67 -8.26 1.12
CA HIS A 78 -17.30 -8.58 -0.26
C HIS A 78 -16.40 -7.50 -0.87
N ARG A 79 -16.71 -6.22 -0.64
CA ARG A 79 -15.91 -5.09 -1.12
C ARG A 79 -14.52 -5.08 -0.52
N HIS A 80 -14.40 -5.33 0.79
CA HIS A 80 -13.12 -5.43 1.47
C HIS A 80 -12.27 -6.59 0.91
N ALA A 81 -12.85 -7.79 0.85
CA ALA A 81 -12.17 -8.97 0.29
C ALA A 81 -11.76 -8.76 -1.17
N LYS A 82 -12.60 -8.09 -1.98
CA LYS A 82 -12.27 -7.78 -3.37
C LYS A 82 -11.13 -6.76 -3.48
N ASN A 83 -11.11 -5.75 -2.62
CA ASN A 83 -10.03 -4.75 -2.59
C ASN A 83 -8.70 -5.38 -2.19
N GLU A 84 -8.72 -6.26 -1.18
CA GLU A 84 -7.56 -7.03 -0.73
C GLU A 84 -7.05 -7.96 -1.85
N TYR A 85 -7.94 -8.68 -2.52
CA TYR A 85 -7.58 -9.51 -3.68
C TYR A 85 -6.89 -8.70 -4.79
N ASN A 86 -7.45 -7.53 -5.12
CA ASN A 86 -6.87 -6.64 -6.12
C ASN A 86 -5.51 -6.08 -5.68
N LEU A 87 -5.30 -5.89 -4.37
CA LEU A 87 -4.01 -5.46 -3.83
C LEU A 87 -2.99 -6.60 -3.93
N LEU A 88 -3.32 -7.79 -3.42
CA LEU A 88 -2.46 -8.97 -3.47
C LEU A 88 -2.08 -9.35 -4.90
N THR A 89 -3.00 -9.23 -5.86
CA THR A 89 -2.69 -9.43 -7.29
C THR A 89 -1.60 -8.48 -7.77
N LYS A 90 -1.63 -7.21 -7.36
CA LYS A 90 -0.58 -6.24 -7.72
C LYS A 90 0.73 -6.48 -6.97
N ILE A 91 0.65 -6.92 -5.72
CA ILE A 91 1.83 -7.32 -4.93
C ILE A 91 2.48 -8.54 -5.58
N LYS A 92 1.72 -9.52 -6.08
CA LYS A 92 2.26 -10.66 -6.83
C LYS A 92 3.12 -10.23 -8.02
N ASP A 93 2.63 -9.26 -8.80
CA ASP A 93 3.36 -8.75 -9.97
C ASP A 93 4.60 -7.92 -9.57
N THR A 94 4.43 -7.10 -8.53
CA THR A 94 5.41 -6.12 -8.03
C THR A 94 5.38 -6.04 -6.49
N PRO A 95 6.07 -6.96 -5.78
CA PRO A 95 5.91 -7.08 -4.33
C PRO A 95 6.36 -5.84 -3.58
N TYR A 96 7.55 -5.35 -3.93
CA TYR A 96 8.15 -4.16 -3.37
C TYR A 96 9.00 -3.45 -4.42
N PHE A 97 9.19 -2.15 -4.25
CA PHE A 97 10.03 -1.32 -5.12
C PHE A 97 11.24 -0.75 -4.39
N GLY A 98 11.29 -0.83 -3.07
CA GLY A 98 12.40 -0.32 -2.26
C GLY A 98 12.72 -1.23 -1.09
N ARG A 99 13.97 -1.16 -0.62
CA ARG A 99 14.44 -1.74 0.63
C ARG A 99 15.22 -0.67 1.38
N ILE A 100 15.09 -0.64 2.70
CA ILE A 100 15.98 0.08 3.58
C ILE A 100 16.51 -0.86 4.65
N ASP A 101 17.76 -0.67 5.04
CA ASP A 101 18.32 -1.33 6.21
C ASP A 101 18.45 -0.28 7.29
N PHE A 102 17.64 -0.39 8.33
CA PHE A 102 17.57 0.59 9.41
C PHE A 102 18.05 -0.04 10.70
N LYS A 103 18.99 0.62 11.37
CA LYS A 103 19.49 0.20 12.66
C LYS A 103 19.00 1.17 13.72
N GLU A 104 18.08 0.73 14.57
CA GLU A 104 17.60 1.55 15.68
C GLU A 104 18.71 1.78 16.72
N GLU A 105 18.77 2.95 17.35
CA GLU A 105 19.81 3.27 18.34
C GLU A 105 19.81 2.32 19.54
N GLN A 106 18.65 1.74 19.87
CA GLN A 106 18.44 0.90 21.04
C GLN A 106 18.55 -0.60 20.74
N GLU A 107 18.70 -0.99 19.47
CA GLU A 107 18.77 -2.38 19.04
C GLU A 107 20.15 -2.75 18.47
N ALA A 108 20.53 -4.01 18.67
CA ALA A 108 21.80 -4.52 18.17
C ALA A 108 21.72 -4.85 16.67
N ASP A 109 20.57 -5.36 16.25
CA ASP A 109 20.32 -5.87 14.91
C ASP A 109 19.89 -4.76 13.96
N THR A 110 19.88 -5.08 12.66
CA THR A 110 19.50 -4.16 11.59
C THR A 110 18.27 -4.73 10.90
N ASP A 111 17.23 -3.91 10.82
CA ASP A 111 15.97 -4.30 10.22
C ASP A 111 16.01 -4.12 8.70
N GLU A 112 15.73 -5.19 7.97
CA GLU A 112 15.51 -5.14 6.53
C GLU A 112 14.05 -4.83 6.22
N ILE A 113 13.77 -3.59 5.82
CA ILE A 113 12.41 -3.12 5.59
C ILE A 113 12.17 -2.98 4.09
N TYR A 114 11.27 -3.82 3.56
CA TYR A 114 10.89 -3.83 2.16
C TYR A 114 9.61 -3.03 1.95
N ILE A 115 9.61 -2.09 1.01
CA ILE A 115 8.56 -1.10 0.83
C ILE A 115 7.85 -1.33 -0.50
N GLY A 116 6.53 -1.53 -0.41
CA GLY A 116 5.65 -1.80 -1.54
C GLY A 116 4.43 -0.90 -1.61
N ILE A 117 3.54 -1.20 -2.55
CA ILE A 117 2.31 -0.44 -2.78
C ILE A 117 1.26 -0.62 -1.68
N GLY A 118 1.39 -1.67 -0.87
CA GLY A 118 0.58 -2.00 0.29
C GLY A 118 1.33 -2.98 1.19
N SER A 119 0.81 -3.18 2.39
CA SER A 119 1.42 -4.12 3.34
C SER A 119 1.05 -5.56 2.99
N PHE A 120 2.00 -6.47 3.20
CA PHE A 120 1.79 -7.92 3.18
C PHE A 120 2.37 -8.49 4.46
N TYR A 121 1.51 -9.10 5.26
CA TYR A 121 1.82 -9.62 6.59
C TYR A 121 1.76 -11.14 6.56
N ASP A 122 2.81 -11.78 7.05
CA ASP A 122 2.96 -13.21 7.08
C ASP A 122 2.55 -13.74 8.46
N LYS A 123 1.46 -14.51 8.49
CA LYS A 123 0.87 -15.04 9.72
C LYS A 123 1.74 -16.13 10.36
N GLU A 124 2.62 -16.77 9.58
CA GLU A 124 3.47 -17.85 10.10
C GLU A 124 4.68 -17.32 10.87
N THR A 125 5.28 -16.25 10.37
CA THR A 125 6.48 -15.64 10.96
C THR A 125 6.13 -14.48 11.89
N ASP A 126 4.88 -14.02 11.90
CA ASP A 126 4.41 -12.83 12.63
C ASP A 126 5.14 -11.54 12.19
N GLU A 127 5.48 -11.44 10.90
CA GLU A 127 6.27 -10.34 10.36
C GLU A 127 5.66 -9.73 9.08
N PHE A 128 5.90 -8.43 8.87
CA PHE A 128 5.61 -7.80 7.59
C PHE A 128 6.72 -8.11 6.58
N LEU A 129 6.39 -8.92 5.57
CA LEU A 129 7.31 -9.16 4.46
C LEU A 129 7.39 -7.95 3.52
N VAL A 130 6.31 -7.17 3.44
CA VAL A 130 6.22 -5.91 2.70
C VAL A 130 5.49 -4.88 3.55
N TYR A 131 6.06 -3.68 3.65
CA TYR A 131 5.47 -2.52 4.30
C TYR A 131 4.81 -1.61 3.26
N ASP A 132 3.61 -1.11 3.57
CA ASP A 132 2.97 -0.06 2.77
C ASP A 132 3.86 1.20 2.77
N TRP A 133 4.08 1.80 1.59
CA TRP A 133 4.81 3.06 1.45
C TRP A 133 4.25 4.22 2.30
N ARG A 134 2.98 4.13 2.70
CA ARG A 134 2.30 5.10 3.57
C ARG A 134 2.58 4.88 5.06
N ALA A 135 3.15 3.74 5.45
CA ALA A 135 3.51 3.46 6.83
C ALA A 135 4.53 4.49 7.36
N PRO A 136 4.49 4.82 8.67
CA PRO A 136 5.42 5.80 9.23
C PRO A 136 6.88 5.42 9.07
N ILE A 137 7.23 4.13 9.23
CA ILE A 137 8.59 3.61 9.03
C ILE A 137 9.08 3.83 7.58
N SER A 138 8.16 3.72 6.60
CA SER A 138 8.45 3.97 5.19
C SER A 138 8.82 5.44 4.90
N SER A 139 8.65 6.38 5.84
CA SER A 139 9.15 7.75 5.69
C SER A 139 10.67 7.82 5.57
N LEU A 140 11.39 6.91 6.23
CA LEU A 140 12.85 6.82 6.19
C LEU A 140 13.37 6.73 4.75
N TYR A 141 12.68 5.97 3.90
CA TYR A 141 13.05 5.82 2.49
C TYR A 141 12.95 7.11 1.69
N TYR A 142 12.05 8.04 2.03
CA TYR A 142 11.84 9.25 1.22
C TYR A 142 12.44 10.51 1.83
N ASP A 143 12.45 10.61 3.15
CA ASP A 143 12.80 11.84 3.86
C ASP A 143 14.30 11.93 4.19
N TYR A 144 14.99 10.79 4.22
CA TYR A 144 16.37 10.67 4.65
C TYR A 144 17.28 10.08 3.57
N SER A 145 18.54 10.53 3.59
CA SER A 145 19.66 9.86 2.94
C SER A 145 20.31 8.88 3.93
N LEU A 146 21.31 8.11 3.49
CA LEU A 146 22.09 7.25 4.39
C LEU A 146 22.67 8.04 5.58
N GLY A 147 22.78 7.38 6.73
CA GLY A 147 23.20 7.96 8.00
C GLY A 147 22.03 8.22 8.96
N SER A 148 22.20 9.18 9.87
CA SER A 148 21.23 9.42 10.95
C SER A 148 19.84 9.78 10.41
N ALA A 149 18.85 9.00 10.83
CA ALA A 149 17.47 9.13 10.42
C ALA A 149 16.52 8.87 11.59
N LYS A 150 15.27 9.31 11.44
CA LYS A 150 14.23 9.10 12.45
C LYS A 150 12.85 9.10 11.82
N TYR A 151 11.92 8.39 12.45
CA TYR A 151 10.52 8.37 12.04
C TYR A 151 9.59 8.47 13.26
N ILE A 152 8.34 8.88 13.01
CA ILE A 152 7.34 9.04 14.07
C ILE A 152 6.41 7.83 14.03
N ALA A 153 6.51 6.96 15.03
CA ALA A 153 5.59 5.87 15.26
C ALA A 153 4.49 6.29 16.26
N PRO A 154 3.37 5.54 16.37
CA PRO A 154 2.35 5.79 17.38
C PRO A 154 2.90 5.81 18.81
N MET A 155 3.97 5.06 19.08
CA MET A 155 4.62 4.95 20.39
C MET A 155 5.63 6.08 20.68
N GLY A 156 6.00 6.88 19.68
CA GLY A 156 7.00 7.94 19.83
C GLY A 156 7.88 8.13 18.60
N THR A 157 8.89 9.00 18.74
CA THR A 157 9.92 9.15 17.70
C THR A 157 10.99 8.09 17.90
N ILE A 158 11.27 7.35 16.84
CA ILE A 158 12.31 6.32 16.80
C ILE A 158 13.48 6.87 15.97
N SER A 159 14.68 6.80 16.53
CA SER A 159 15.93 7.29 15.93
C SER A 159 16.89 6.13 15.66
N GLY A 160 17.68 6.25 14.60
CA GLY A 160 18.61 5.22 14.18
C GLY A 160 19.45 5.65 12.98
N ASP A 161 20.18 4.71 12.42
CA ASP A 161 20.98 4.91 11.22
C ASP A 161 20.42 4.13 10.03
N LEU A 162 20.24 4.84 8.92
CA LEU A 162 19.90 4.25 7.63
C LEU A 162 21.19 3.78 6.94
N LEU A 163 21.40 2.47 6.91
CA LEU A 163 22.64 1.84 6.45
C LEU A 163 22.62 1.51 4.95
N LEU A 164 21.47 1.06 4.48
CA LEU A 164 21.24 0.74 3.07
C LEU A 164 19.94 1.39 2.61
N LYS A 165 19.93 1.79 1.36
CA LYS A 165 18.70 2.06 0.63
C LYS A 165 18.85 1.44 -0.74
N ARG A 166 17.94 0.59 -1.16
CA ARG A 166 17.96 -0.10 -2.44
C ARG A 166 16.64 0.11 -3.15
N GLN A 167 16.67 0.21 -4.46
CA GLN A 167 15.50 0.28 -5.31
C GLN A 167 15.49 -0.91 -6.26
N TYR A 168 14.30 -1.40 -6.56
CA TYR A 168 14.07 -2.55 -7.44
C TYR A 168 13.15 -2.15 -8.58
N ILE A 169 13.43 -2.69 -9.76
CA ILE A 169 12.45 -2.81 -10.85
C ILE A 169 12.07 -4.28 -10.92
N ILE A 170 10.90 -4.62 -10.38
CA ILE A 170 10.35 -5.98 -10.46
C ILE A 170 9.24 -5.98 -11.50
N ARG A 171 9.15 -7.03 -12.32
CA ARG A 171 8.03 -7.25 -13.24
C ARG A 171 7.68 -8.72 -13.28
N ASN A 172 6.40 -9.04 -13.10
CA ASN A 172 5.90 -10.41 -13.09
C ASN A 172 6.73 -11.30 -12.17
N GLY A 173 7.07 -10.79 -10.98
CA GLY A 173 7.88 -11.49 -9.99
C GLY A 173 9.37 -11.67 -10.30
N ASN A 174 9.88 -11.05 -11.36
CA ASN A 174 11.30 -11.12 -11.71
C ASN A 174 11.96 -9.76 -11.53
N ILE A 175 13.06 -9.72 -10.78
CA ILE A 175 13.90 -8.53 -10.67
C ILE A 175 14.50 -8.27 -12.05
N GLN A 176 14.21 -7.11 -12.64
CA GLN A 176 14.82 -6.66 -13.89
C GLN A 176 16.12 -5.89 -13.58
N SER A 177 16.08 -5.06 -12.54
CA SER A 177 17.23 -4.31 -12.05
C SER A 177 17.10 -4.02 -10.55
N MET A 178 18.23 -3.83 -9.89
CA MET A 178 18.31 -3.40 -8.50
C MET A 178 19.54 -2.51 -8.30
N PHE A 179 19.41 -1.43 -7.52
CA PHE A 179 20.49 -0.45 -7.34
C PHE A 179 20.41 0.26 -5.99
N ASP A 180 21.58 0.57 -5.42
CA ASP A 180 21.71 1.14 -4.08
C ASP A 180 21.75 2.68 -4.11
N THR A 181 20.89 3.31 -3.30
CA THR A 181 20.67 4.74 -3.14
C THR A 181 21.64 5.35 -2.15
N GLY A 182 22.92 5.34 -2.47
CA GLY A 182 23.96 5.98 -1.65
C GLY A 182 24.69 7.14 -2.34
N VAL A 183 24.88 7.06 -3.66
CA VAL A 183 25.84 7.95 -4.35
C VAL A 183 25.41 8.40 -5.75
N THR A 184 24.56 7.67 -6.49
CA THR A 184 24.46 7.92 -7.95
C THR A 184 23.16 7.44 -8.63
N ILE A 185 22.02 7.48 -7.94
CA ILE A 185 20.78 6.83 -8.44
C ILE A 185 20.11 7.46 -9.65
N GLY A 186 20.35 8.74 -9.95
CA GLY A 186 19.73 9.32 -11.13
C GLY A 186 20.29 8.79 -12.44
N ASP A 187 21.30 7.90 -12.43
CA ASP A 187 21.91 7.40 -13.66
C ASP A 187 21.08 6.32 -14.35
N GLU A 188 20.84 5.17 -13.72
CA GLU A 188 20.43 3.97 -14.48
C GLU A 188 18.93 3.93 -14.83
N LEU A 189 18.04 4.28 -13.89
CA LEU A 189 16.59 4.33 -14.17
C LEU A 189 16.22 5.49 -15.11
N LEU A 190 16.96 6.59 -15.04
CA LEU A 190 16.81 7.71 -15.98
C LEU A 190 17.41 7.36 -17.35
N GLN A 191 18.56 6.67 -17.41
CA GLN A 191 19.14 6.18 -18.66
C GLN A 191 18.27 5.09 -19.33
N GLU A 192 17.59 4.24 -18.56
CA GLU A 192 16.65 3.25 -19.10
C GLU A 192 15.37 3.91 -19.65
N ALA A 193 14.87 4.95 -18.98
CA ALA A 193 13.68 5.68 -19.42
C ALA A 193 13.94 6.71 -20.55
N LEU A 194 15.16 7.28 -20.63
CA LEU A 194 15.52 8.38 -21.55
C LEU A 194 16.57 7.99 -22.61
N GLY A 195 17.11 6.77 -22.58
CA GLY A 195 18.22 6.34 -23.43
C GLY A 195 19.60 6.72 -22.87
N ARG A 196 20.67 6.17 -23.48
CA ARG A 196 22.07 6.13 -22.98
C ARG A 196 22.76 7.48 -22.67
N ASN A 197 22.13 8.64 -22.88
CA ASN A 197 22.78 9.96 -22.76
C ASN A 197 22.00 10.90 -21.83
N VAL A 198 22.12 10.71 -20.52
CA VAL A 198 21.52 11.58 -19.51
C VAL A 198 22.61 12.33 -18.75
N SER A 199 22.51 13.68 -18.67
CA SER A 199 23.48 14.51 -17.95
C SER A 199 23.23 14.54 -16.44
N GLU A 200 24.28 14.77 -15.64
CA GLU A 200 24.19 14.83 -14.17
C GLU A 200 23.20 15.88 -13.65
N GLN A 201 22.97 16.97 -14.39
CA GLN A 201 21.99 17.98 -14.01
C GLN A 201 20.55 17.42 -14.02
N MET A 202 20.22 16.57 -15.00
CA MET A 202 18.87 16.00 -15.13
C MET A 202 18.56 15.01 -13.98
N LYS A 203 19.58 14.30 -13.52
CA LYS A 203 19.54 13.39 -12.36
C LYS A 203 19.19 14.13 -11.07
N SER A 204 19.86 15.26 -10.83
CA SER A 204 19.62 16.13 -9.68
C SER A 204 18.20 16.71 -9.70
N ILE A 205 17.68 17.05 -10.89
CA ILE A 205 16.32 17.57 -11.07
C ILE A 205 15.28 16.53 -10.68
N VAL A 206 15.37 15.28 -11.16
CA VAL A 206 14.36 14.25 -10.86
C VAL A 206 14.35 13.85 -9.39
N ALA A 207 15.53 13.68 -8.78
CA ALA A 207 15.63 13.43 -7.35
C ALA A 207 15.02 14.58 -6.51
N THR A 208 15.23 15.82 -6.95
CA THR A 208 14.64 17.01 -6.31
C THR A 208 13.11 17.01 -6.45
N ILE A 209 12.57 16.73 -7.66
CA ILE A 209 11.13 16.66 -7.91
C ILE A 209 10.46 15.60 -7.03
N GLN A 210 11.05 14.41 -6.90
CA GLN A 210 10.49 13.34 -6.05
C GLN A 210 10.48 13.76 -4.58
N LYS A 211 11.56 14.41 -4.10
CA LYS A 211 11.62 14.93 -2.74
C LYS A 211 10.58 16.02 -2.49
N GLU A 212 10.37 16.93 -3.44
CA GLU A 212 9.33 17.97 -3.35
C GLU A 212 7.91 17.37 -3.37
N GLN A 213 7.64 16.39 -4.23
CA GLN A 213 6.37 15.68 -4.26
C GLN A 213 6.11 14.96 -2.93
N ASN A 214 7.11 14.28 -2.36
CA ASN A 214 6.96 13.61 -1.08
C ASN A 214 6.68 14.60 0.07
N LYS A 215 7.34 15.77 0.08
CA LYS A 215 7.03 16.85 1.05
C LYS A 215 5.58 17.29 0.94
N ILE A 216 5.04 17.45 -0.28
CA ILE A 216 3.64 17.81 -0.49
C ILE A 216 2.71 16.69 -0.01
N ILE A 217 3.02 15.43 -0.30
CA ILE A 217 2.18 14.28 0.06
C ILE A 217 2.14 14.09 1.58
N ARG A 218 3.29 14.20 2.26
CA ARG A 218 3.43 13.89 3.70
C ARG A 218 3.25 15.06 4.65
N ASN A 219 3.10 16.30 4.16
CA ASN A 219 2.89 17.45 5.04
C ASN A 219 1.60 17.26 5.87
N ASP A 220 1.76 17.07 7.17
CA ASP A 220 0.69 16.92 8.15
C ASP A 220 0.70 18.06 9.20
N LYS A 221 1.68 18.96 9.11
CA LYS A 221 1.87 20.09 10.04
C LYS A 221 1.11 21.35 9.64
N SER A 222 0.73 21.47 8.37
CA SER A 222 0.05 22.64 7.84
C SER A 222 -1.45 22.37 7.69
N ASP A 223 -2.27 23.20 8.34
CA ASP A 223 -3.74 23.11 8.23
C ASP A 223 -4.22 23.37 6.79
N VAL A 224 -3.53 24.26 6.07
CA VAL A 224 -3.80 24.59 4.67
C VAL A 224 -2.49 24.52 3.87
N LEU A 225 -2.52 23.80 2.75
CA LEU A 225 -1.37 23.64 1.84
C LEU A 225 -1.73 24.11 0.43
N LEU A 226 -1.05 25.16 -0.06
CA LEU A 226 -1.17 25.62 -1.44
C LEU A 226 -0.07 25.00 -2.31
N VAL A 227 -0.46 24.30 -3.36
CA VAL A 227 0.48 23.66 -4.30
C VAL A 227 0.45 24.38 -5.65
N GLN A 228 1.53 25.10 -5.97
CA GLN A 228 1.71 25.78 -7.25
C GLN A 228 2.71 25.04 -8.13
N GLY A 229 2.40 24.90 -9.42
CA GLY A 229 3.29 24.26 -10.39
C GLY A 229 2.81 24.46 -11.83
N THR A 230 3.70 24.30 -12.80
CA THR A 230 3.41 24.44 -14.24
C THR A 230 2.51 23.30 -14.76
N ALA A 231 1.92 23.46 -15.96
CA ALA A 231 1.16 22.37 -16.59
C ALA A 231 2.06 21.12 -16.77
N GLY A 232 1.54 19.93 -16.48
CA GLY A 232 2.30 18.68 -16.54
C GLY A 232 3.20 18.39 -15.33
N SER A 233 3.30 19.28 -14.33
CA SER A 233 4.18 19.10 -13.16
C SER A 233 3.72 18.02 -12.14
N GLY A 234 2.69 17.23 -12.46
CA GLY A 234 2.21 16.14 -11.61
C GLY A 234 1.29 16.54 -10.44
N LYS A 235 0.77 17.78 -10.37
CA LYS A 235 -0.08 18.26 -9.25
C LYS A 235 -1.27 17.35 -8.93
N THR A 236 -2.01 16.90 -9.93
CA THR A 236 -3.16 16.00 -9.73
C THR A 236 -2.74 14.66 -9.15
N SER A 237 -1.62 14.10 -9.64
CA SER A 237 -1.07 12.84 -9.11
C SER A 237 -0.60 13.01 -7.66
N ALA A 238 0.11 14.11 -7.36
CA ALA A 238 0.53 14.43 -6.00
C ALA A 238 -0.65 14.65 -5.05
N ALA A 239 -1.73 15.28 -5.52
CA ALA A 239 -2.96 15.45 -4.74
C ALA A 239 -3.65 14.11 -4.45
N LEU A 240 -3.76 13.21 -5.44
CA LEU A 240 -4.34 11.87 -5.25
C LEU A 240 -3.50 11.04 -4.27
N GLN A 241 -2.17 11.06 -4.42
CA GLN A 241 -1.26 10.39 -3.51
C GLN A 241 -1.34 10.97 -2.09
N ARG A 242 -1.48 12.29 -1.96
CA ARG A 242 -1.73 12.96 -0.67
C ARG A 242 -3.02 12.50 -0.03
N VAL A 243 -4.13 12.45 -0.77
CA VAL A 243 -5.41 11.95 -0.25
C VAL A 243 -5.26 10.50 0.23
N ALA A 244 -4.63 9.63 -0.56
CA ALA A 244 -4.37 8.24 -0.16
C ALA A 244 -3.51 8.15 1.11
N TYR A 245 -2.47 8.97 1.23
CA TYR A 245 -1.61 9.04 2.42
C TYR A 245 -2.40 9.50 3.66
N LEU A 246 -3.19 10.57 3.55
CA LEU A 246 -3.99 11.09 4.66
C LEU A 246 -5.04 10.07 5.11
N LEU A 247 -5.77 9.46 4.17
CA LEU A 247 -6.75 8.41 4.49
C LEU A 247 -6.11 7.22 5.20
N TYR A 248 -4.88 6.85 4.83
CA TYR A 248 -4.15 5.80 5.51
C TYR A 248 -3.71 6.22 6.91
N ARG A 249 -3.08 7.39 7.04
CA ARG A 249 -2.56 7.92 8.31
C ARG A 249 -3.66 8.14 9.36
N TYR A 250 -4.86 8.54 8.92
CA TYR A 250 -6.00 8.85 9.77
C TYR A 250 -7.10 7.78 9.72
N ARG A 251 -6.81 6.56 9.26
CA ARG A 251 -7.81 5.47 9.11
C ARG A 251 -8.49 5.03 10.42
N GLY A 252 -7.90 5.39 11.57
CA GLY A 252 -8.39 5.01 12.90
C GLY A 252 -8.68 6.19 13.84
N GLN A 253 -8.86 7.41 13.31
CA GLN A 253 -9.36 8.56 14.07
C GLN A 253 -10.85 8.78 13.83
#